data_AF-A0A6V7LA49-F1
#
_entry.id   AF-A0A6V7LA49-F1
#
_cell.length_a   1.000
_cell.length_b   1.000
_cell.length_c   1.000
_cell.angle_alpha   90.00
_cell.angle_beta   90.00
_cell.angle_gamma   90.00
#
_symmetry.space_group_name_H-M   'P 1'
#
loop_
_entity.id
_entity.type
_entity.pdbx_description
1 polymer ?
#
loop_
_entity_poly.entity_id
_entity_poly.type
_entity_poly.pdbx_seq_one_letter_code
_entity_poly.pdbx_strand_id
1 'polypeptide(L)'
;NELICCGVLSGNRNFEGRIHPSTRANYLASPLLVIAYAIAGTVDIDFEKEPLGRRIDGRDVFLRDIWPTRAEIQAVEQQYVIPAMFKSVYEKIERGSAHWASLAAPEGQLYPWDVNSTYIKHPPYFEGLTR
;
A
#
# COMPACT_ATOMS: atom_id res chain seq x y z
N ASN A 1 27.94 7.82 4.34
CA ASN A 1 27.48 6.59 5.03
C ASN A 1 26.83 5.66 4.02
N GLU A 2 27.62 4.90 3.26
CA GLU A 2 27.22 4.06 2.11
C GLU A 2 26.33 2.86 2.50
N LEU A 3 25.23 3.11 3.21
CA LEU A 3 24.32 2.10 3.71
C LEU A 3 23.44 1.52 2.59
N ILE A 4 23.08 0.25 2.74
CA ILE A 4 22.03 -0.39 1.96
C ILE A 4 20.76 -0.36 2.80
N CYS A 5 19.99 0.72 2.68
CA CYS A 5 18.70 0.83 3.34
C CYS A 5 17.68 -0.10 2.67
N CYS A 6 16.86 -0.75 3.51
CA CYS A 6 15.90 -1.75 3.09
C CYS A 6 14.46 -1.23 3.17
N GLY A 7 13.65 -1.53 2.16
CA GLY A 7 12.20 -1.40 2.19
C GLY A 7 11.53 -2.78 2.26
N VAL A 8 10.50 -2.94 3.08
CA VAL A 8 9.69 -4.17 3.13
C VAL A 8 8.24 -3.79 2.89
N LEU A 9 7.58 -4.48 1.96
CA LEU A 9 6.22 -4.13 1.54
C LEU A 9 5.35 -5.35 1.22
N SER A 10 4.04 -5.20 1.44
CA SER A 10 3.02 -6.21 1.08
C SER A 10 2.39 -5.95 -0.29
N GLY A 11 3.21 -5.46 -1.24
CA GLY A 11 2.82 -5.24 -2.63
C GLY A 11 3.23 -6.42 -3.52
N ASN A 12 3.39 -6.14 -4.81
CA ASN A 12 3.70 -7.16 -5.83
C ASN A 12 4.92 -6.83 -6.73
N ARG A 13 5.61 -5.71 -6.49
CA ARG A 13 6.80 -5.28 -7.25
C ARG A 13 7.81 -4.62 -6.31
N ASN A 14 9.10 -4.86 -6.53
CA ASN A 14 10.19 -4.37 -5.67
C ASN A 14 11.41 -3.88 -6.47
N PHE A 15 11.20 -3.42 -7.71
CA PHE A 15 12.27 -2.85 -8.54
C PHE A 15 12.95 -1.66 -7.85
N GLU A 16 14.27 -1.58 -7.99
CA GLU A 16 15.07 -0.48 -7.47
C GLU A 16 14.55 0.87 -7.97
N GLY A 17 14.53 1.87 -7.07
CA GLY A 17 14.09 3.24 -7.37
C GLY A 17 12.59 3.45 -7.55
N ARG A 18 11.76 2.38 -7.55
CA ARG A 18 10.29 2.49 -7.70
C ARG A 18 9.52 2.42 -6.39
N ILE A 19 10.17 2.04 -5.30
CA ILE A 19 9.59 2.08 -3.94
C ILE A 19 9.95 3.40 -3.28
N HIS A 20 11.24 3.64 -3.06
CA HIS A 20 11.76 4.90 -2.56
C HIS A 20 13.18 5.11 -3.10
N PRO A 21 13.59 6.33 -3.49
CA PRO A 21 14.94 6.57 -4.05
C PRO A 21 16.07 6.23 -3.07
N SER A 22 15.80 6.25 -1.76
CA SER A 22 16.79 5.92 -0.74
C SER A 22 16.83 4.44 -0.33
N THR A 23 15.97 3.57 -0.87
CA THR A 23 15.97 2.13 -0.54
C THR A 23 16.56 1.31 -1.69
N ARG A 24 17.75 0.75 -1.44
CA ARG A 24 18.52 -0.03 -2.42
C ARG A 24 18.11 -1.51 -2.43
N ALA A 25 17.64 -2.02 -1.30
CA ALA A 25 17.09 -3.36 -1.19
C ALA A 25 15.60 -3.27 -0.87
N ASN A 26 14.76 -4.02 -1.59
CA ASN A 26 13.32 -4.00 -1.38
C ASN A 26 12.77 -5.43 -1.38
N TYR A 27 12.02 -5.81 -0.35
CA TYR A 27 11.52 -7.16 -0.14
C TYR A 27 9.99 -7.20 -0.16
N LEU A 28 9.44 -8.13 -0.93
CA LEU A 28 8.01 -8.46 -0.90
C LEU A 28 7.76 -9.45 0.22
N ALA A 29 6.80 -9.14 1.08
CA ALA A 29 6.46 -9.99 2.23
C ALA A 29 4.96 -9.95 2.52
N SER A 30 4.45 -10.87 3.33
CA SER A 30 3.08 -10.79 3.83
C SER A 30 2.90 -9.55 4.71
N PRO A 31 1.67 -9.00 4.86
CA PRO A 31 1.41 -7.90 5.78
C PRO A 31 1.93 -8.15 7.21
N LEU A 32 1.84 -9.39 7.69
CA LEU A 32 2.37 -9.78 9.01
C LEU A 32 3.91 -9.67 9.08
N LEU A 33 4.62 -10.07 8.02
CA LEU A 33 6.07 -9.93 7.96
C LEU A 33 6.52 -8.47 7.82
N VAL A 34 5.75 -7.61 7.13
CA VAL A 34 6.04 -6.17 7.09
C VAL A 34 6.07 -5.60 8.50
N ILE A 35 5.09 -5.97 9.34
CA ILE A 35 5.05 -5.56 10.75
C ILE A 35 6.23 -6.15 11.52
N ALA A 36 6.54 -7.44 11.33
CA ALA A 36 7.65 -8.10 12.02
C ALA A 36 8.99 -7.40 11.75
N TYR A 37 9.31 -7.11 10.49
CA TYR A 37 10.53 -6.39 10.12
C TYR A 37 10.53 -4.92 10.58
N ALA A 38 9.37 -4.27 10.64
CA ALA A 38 9.26 -2.92 11.20
C ALA A 38 9.55 -2.90 12.72
N ILE A 39 9.12 -3.93 13.46
CA ILE A 39 9.44 -4.08 14.89
C ILE A 39 10.93 -4.40 15.07
N ALA A 40 11.47 -5.33 14.28
CA ALA A 40 12.88 -5.71 14.36
C ALA A 40 13.82 -4.56 13.95
N GLY A 41 13.36 -3.66 13.07
CA GLY A 41 14.14 -2.52 12.58
C GLY A 41 15.25 -2.88 11.58
N THR A 42 15.37 -4.16 11.21
CA THR A 42 16.35 -4.67 10.25
C THR A 42 15.79 -5.91 9.53
N VAL A 43 16.22 -6.12 8.29
CA VAL A 43 15.95 -7.37 7.55
C VAL A 43 17.03 -8.43 7.80
N ASP A 44 18.15 -8.02 8.38
CA ASP A 44 19.25 -8.89 8.79
C ASP A 44 18.99 -9.37 10.22
N ILE A 45 18.06 -10.32 10.35
CA ILE A 45 17.65 -10.91 11.63
C ILE A 45 17.28 -12.38 11.44
N ASP A 46 17.76 -13.22 12.35
CA ASP A 46 17.31 -14.61 12.49
C ASP A 46 16.19 -14.70 13.54
N PHE A 47 14.94 -14.68 13.08
CA PHE A 47 13.77 -14.71 13.99
C PHE A 47 13.66 -15.96 14.88
N GLU A 48 14.38 -17.04 14.60
CA GLU A 48 14.38 -18.24 15.45
C GLU A 48 15.29 -18.05 16.67
N LYS A 49 16.41 -17.34 16.48
CA LYS A 49 17.49 -17.20 17.45
C LYS A 49 17.56 -15.83 18.12
N GLU A 50 17.06 -14.79 17.46
CA GLU A 50 17.13 -13.41 17.92
C GLU A 50 15.74 -12.91 18.35
N PRO A 51 15.62 -12.30 19.55
CA PRO A 51 14.37 -11.71 19.99
C PRO A 51 14.08 -10.39 19.29
N LEU A 52 12.80 -10.08 19.11
CA LEU A 52 12.32 -8.80 18.61
C LEU A 52 12.51 -7.66 19.63
N GLY A 53 12.58 -8.01 20.91
CA GLY A 53 12.77 -7.08 22.00
C GLY A 53 12.60 -7.75 23.36
N ARG A 54 12.60 -6.93 24.41
CA ARG A 54 12.41 -7.37 25.80
C ARG A 54 11.17 -6.77 26.42
N ARG A 55 10.45 -7.59 27.18
CA ARG A 55 9.38 -7.13 28.07
C ARG A 55 9.94 -6.30 29.22
N ILE A 56 9.05 -5.56 29.89
CA ILE A 56 9.36 -4.80 31.11
C ILE A 56 9.94 -5.70 32.21
N ASP A 57 9.53 -6.97 32.26
CA ASP A 57 10.03 -7.97 33.20
C ASP A 57 11.38 -8.60 32.78
N GLY A 58 11.98 -8.14 31.69
CA GLY A 58 13.28 -8.60 31.19
C GLY A 58 13.22 -9.86 30.31
N ARG A 59 12.05 -10.46 30.09
CA ARG A 59 11.92 -11.62 29.20
C ARG A 59 12.04 -11.22 27.73
N ASP A 60 12.85 -11.99 27.00
CA ASP A 60 12.95 -11.87 25.56
C ASP A 60 11.63 -12.28 24.87
N VAL A 61 11.24 -11.53 23.84
CA VAL A 61 10.06 -11.80 23.01
C VAL A 61 10.51 -12.14 21.61
N PHE A 62 10.20 -13.35 21.15
CA PHE A 62 10.51 -13.82 19.81
C PHE A 62 9.31 -13.63 18.88
N LEU A 63 9.56 -13.69 17.58
CA LEU A 63 8.48 -13.60 16.59
C LEU A 63 7.38 -14.67 16.82
N ARG A 64 7.80 -15.89 17.15
CA ARG A 64 6.90 -17.01 17.47
C ARG A 64 5.95 -16.74 18.64
N ASP A 65 6.32 -15.85 19.55
CA ASP A 65 5.50 -15.53 20.74
C ASP A 65 4.34 -14.59 20.40
N ILE A 66 4.42 -13.89 19.26
CA ILE A 66 3.42 -12.91 18.81
C ILE A 66 2.80 -13.26 17.46
N TRP A 67 3.22 -14.35 16.82
CA TRP A 67 2.74 -14.73 15.51
C TRP A 67 1.37 -15.40 15.62
N PRO A 68 0.32 -14.87 14.97
CA PRO A 68 -1.01 -15.46 15.06
C PRO A 68 -1.08 -16.79 14.31
N THR A 69 -1.77 -17.74 14.90
CA THR A 69 -2.11 -19.00 14.23
C THR A 69 -3.18 -18.79 13.17
N ARG A 70 -3.27 -19.72 12.21
CA ARG A 70 -4.33 -19.68 11.18
C ARG A 70 -5.74 -19.74 11.80
N ALA A 71 -5.92 -20.50 12.88
CA ALA A 71 -7.20 -20.63 13.55
C ALA A 71 -7.65 -19.31 14.20
N GLU A 72 -6.73 -18.60 14.86
CA GLU A 72 -7.02 -17.27 15.45
C GLU A 72 -7.41 -16.25 14.38
N ILE A 73 -6.71 -16.23 13.24
CA ILE A 73 -7.04 -15.36 12.10
C ILE A 73 -8.44 -15.67 11.58
N GLN A 74 -8.74 -16.96 11.33
CA GLN A 74 -10.03 -17.40 10.79
C GLN A 74 -11.20 -17.06 11.73
N ALA A 75 -11.02 -17.22 13.04
CA ALA A 75 -12.05 -16.89 14.01
C ALA A 75 -12.41 -15.39 13.97
N VAL A 76 -11.41 -14.51 13.91
CA VAL A 76 -11.60 -13.06 13.79
C VAL A 76 -12.23 -12.70 12.44
N GLU A 77 -11.75 -13.29 11.35
CA GLU A 77 -12.29 -13.05 10.01
C GLU A 77 -13.79 -13.39 9.94
N GLN A 78 -14.19 -14.57 10.42
CA GLN A 78 -15.58 -15.01 10.44
C GLN A 78 -16.48 -14.10 11.28
N GLN A 79 -15.96 -13.54 12.37
CA GLN A 79 -16.73 -12.70 13.26
C GLN A 79 -16.95 -11.29 12.68
N TYR A 80 -15.95 -10.71 12.01
CA TYR A 80 -15.96 -9.29 11.67
C TYR A 80 -16.12 -8.98 10.18
N VAL A 81 -15.76 -9.90 9.28
CA VAL A 81 -15.86 -9.69 7.83
C VAL A 81 -17.24 -10.16 7.34
N ILE A 82 -18.25 -9.30 7.55
CA ILE A 82 -19.66 -9.62 7.29
C ILE A 82 -20.27 -8.83 6.11
N PRO A 83 -21.30 -9.35 5.42
CA PRO A 83 -21.92 -8.68 4.25
C PRO A 83 -22.37 -7.23 4.50
N ALA A 84 -22.80 -6.91 5.73
CA ALA A 84 -23.20 -5.56 6.10
C ALA A 84 -22.07 -4.53 5.94
N MET A 85 -20.82 -4.93 6.22
CA MET A 85 -19.64 -4.08 6.04
C MET A 85 -19.51 -3.67 4.57
N PHE A 86 -19.59 -4.64 3.65
CA PHE A 86 -19.53 -4.39 2.21
C PHE A 86 -20.66 -3.46 1.77
N LYS A 87 -21.91 -3.77 2.13
CA LYS A 87 -23.07 -2.94 1.77
C LYS A 87 -22.86 -1.48 2.19
N SER A 88 -22.40 -1.24 3.41
CA SER A 88 -22.19 0.10 3.95
C SER A 88 -21.13 0.93 3.20
N VAL A 89 -20.09 0.26 2.68
CA VAL A 89 -19.01 0.90 1.91
C VAL A 89 -19.51 1.21 0.50
N TYR A 90 -20.15 0.25 -0.15
CA TYR A 90 -20.65 0.42 -1.52
C TYR A 90 -21.80 1.44 -1.62
N GLU A 91 -22.62 1.60 -0.59
CA GLU A 91 -23.66 2.66 -0.55
C GLU A 91 -23.10 4.09 -0.66
N LYS A 92 -21.81 4.27 -0.34
CA LYS A 92 -21.18 5.59 -0.27
C LYS A 92 -20.17 5.84 -1.39
N ILE A 93 -19.84 4.82 -2.19
CA ILE A 93 -18.73 4.89 -3.14
C ILE A 93 -18.94 5.94 -4.22
N GLU A 94 -20.18 6.14 -4.66
CA GLU A 94 -20.54 7.09 -5.73
C GLU A 94 -20.59 8.54 -5.24
N ARG A 95 -20.72 8.78 -3.92
CA ARG A 95 -20.88 10.14 -3.38
C ARG A 95 -19.57 10.92 -3.36
N GLY A 96 -18.42 10.24 -3.33
CA GLY A 96 -17.11 10.87 -3.24
C GLY A 96 -16.94 11.76 -2.00
N SER A 97 -15.93 12.62 -2.03
CA SER A 97 -15.72 13.65 -1.01
C SER A 97 -16.43 14.96 -1.39
N ALA A 98 -16.61 15.88 -0.44
CA ALA A 98 -17.14 17.21 -0.75
C ALA A 98 -16.31 17.95 -1.81
N HIS A 99 -14.98 17.76 -1.78
CA HIS A 99 -14.08 18.30 -2.80
C HIS A 99 -14.37 17.72 -4.18
N TRP A 100 -14.59 16.40 -4.27
CA TRP A 100 -14.96 15.73 -5.51
C TRP A 100 -16.27 16.27 -6.07
N ALA A 101 -17.31 16.38 -5.22
CA ALA A 101 -18.62 16.88 -5.63
C ALA A 101 -18.62 18.37 -6.04
N SER A 102 -17.64 19.15 -5.56
CA SER A 102 -17.50 20.57 -5.90
C SER A 102 -16.79 20.84 -7.24
N LEU A 103 -16.21 19.82 -7.88
CA LEU A 103 -15.55 19.97 -9.18
C LEU A 103 -16.59 20.32 -10.26
N ALA A 104 -16.39 21.45 -10.93
CA ALA A 104 -17.19 21.82 -12.09
C ALA A 104 -16.68 21.06 -13.32
N ALA A 105 -17.57 20.34 -13.99
CA ALA A 105 -17.27 19.65 -15.25
C ALA A 105 -18.02 20.33 -16.42
N PRO A 106 -17.39 20.46 -17.61
CA PRO A 106 -18.07 20.98 -18.79
C PRO A 106 -19.16 20.01 -19.28
N GLU A 107 -20.26 20.54 -19.82
CA GLU A 107 -21.41 19.74 -20.29
C GLU A 107 -21.24 19.18 -21.72
N GLY A 108 -20.14 19.53 -22.41
CA GLY A 108 -19.88 19.14 -23.79
C GLY A 108 -19.40 17.70 -23.95
N GLN A 109 -19.77 17.07 -25.08
CA GLN A 109 -19.26 15.74 -25.44
C GLN A 109 -17.80 15.77 -25.94
N LEU A 110 -17.37 16.90 -26.47
CA LEU A 110 -15.98 17.12 -26.89
C LEU A 110 -15.21 17.82 -25.76
N TYR A 111 -14.04 17.28 -25.43
CA TYR A 111 -13.18 17.85 -24.40
C TYR A 111 -12.69 19.25 -24.81
N PRO A 112 -12.89 20.30 -23.99
CA PRO A 112 -12.47 21.66 -24.32
C PRO A 112 -10.97 21.83 -24.07
N TRP A 113 -10.15 21.52 -25.07
CA TRP A 113 -8.70 21.65 -24.97
C TRP A 113 -8.27 23.09 -24.65
N ASP A 114 -7.61 23.30 -23.52
CA ASP A 114 -6.97 24.56 -23.16
C ASP A 114 -5.51 24.57 -23.60
N VAL A 115 -5.15 25.53 -24.46
CA VAL A 115 -3.79 25.70 -24.99
C VAL A 115 -2.76 26.09 -23.93
N ASN A 116 -3.20 26.65 -22.80
CA ASN A 116 -2.34 27.04 -21.68
C ASN A 116 -2.13 25.90 -20.67
N SER A 117 -2.85 24.78 -20.81
CA SER A 117 -2.78 23.65 -19.89
C SER A 117 -1.44 22.93 -19.98
N THR A 118 -0.81 22.72 -18.83
CA THR A 118 0.41 21.91 -18.68
C THR A 118 0.13 20.48 -18.23
N TYR A 119 -1.13 20.14 -17.94
CA TYR A 119 -1.55 18.83 -17.43
C TYR A 119 -2.27 17.98 -18.48
N ILE A 120 -3.17 18.58 -19.27
CA ILE A 120 -3.99 17.86 -20.25
C ILE A 120 -3.83 18.55 -21.60
N LYS A 121 -3.19 17.86 -22.55
CA LYS A 121 -2.84 18.38 -23.88
C LYS A 121 -3.45 17.51 -24.97
N HIS A 122 -3.92 18.14 -26.05
CA HIS A 122 -4.37 17.42 -27.25
C HIS A 122 -3.18 16.67 -27.88
N PRO A 123 -3.21 15.33 -27.94
CA PRO A 123 -2.08 14.59 -28.49
C PRO A 123 -2.12 14.54 -30.02
N PRO A 124 -0.96 14.54 -30.71
CA PRO A 124 -0.90 14.61 -32.17
C PRO A 124 -1.10 13.26 -32.87
N TYR A 125 -1.56 12.21 -32.18
CA TYR A 125 -1.54 10.82 -32.70
C TYR A 125 -2.36 10.60 -33.98
N PHE A 126 -3.35 11.46 -34.24
CA PHE A 126 -4.25 11.34 -35.40
C PHE A 126 -4.06 12.48 -36.42
N GLU A 127 -3.06 13.33 -36.24
CA GLU A 127 -2.73 14.35 -37.23
C GLU A 127 -2.31 13.68 -38.54
N GLY A 128 -2.98 14.03 -39.65
CA GLY A 128 -2.72 13.44 -40.96
C GLY A 128 -3.26 12.02 -41.17
N LEU A 129 -4.07 11.48 -40.24
CA LEU A 129 -4.74 10.20 -40.46
C LEU A 129 -5.73 10.31 -41.62
N THR A 130 -5.44 9.60 -42.70
CA THR A 130 -6.34 9.45 -43.86
C THR A 130 -7.19 8.18 -43.72
N ARG A 131 -8.33 8.15 -44.42
CA ARG A 131 -9.24 6.99 -44.45
C ARG A 131 -8.60 5.74 -45.04
#